data_AF-A0A6P0LP14-F1
#
_entry.id   AF-A0A6P0LP14-F1
#
_cell.length_a   1.000
_cell.length_b   1.000
_cell.length_c   1.000
_cell.angle_alpha   90.00
_cell.angle_beta   90.00
_cell.angle_gamma   90.00
#
_symmetry.space_group_name_H-M   'P 1'
#
loop_
_entity.id
_entity.type
_entity.pdbx_description
1 polymer ?
#
loop_
_entity_poly.entity_id
_entity_poly.type
_entity_poly.pdbx_seq_one_letter_code
_entity_poly.pdbx_strand_id
1 'polypeptide(L)'
;MTIKRLVLIVLTIFAIARIGLSLVESWGQPQIQTNLELRQTNLVLHGWEWKNTNPDSAASEQSNQESKVDWTVARNALIGAEPFQSAQKQYETARQLAQTNQSNVLTKLQKFSIGKVTTPNDRSQSQSPATPLTQNSYPSEQQQLQESLSDIEQLIARLDLRIGILQAQQGKTDAAIETWDAQTYPNGSLETAGVLMGLWSEPSLVLPDAEQKIEQNLDNWFRYRALSQLYQVQQRQSDLLSLQTQEQETAEQAIVKLFVIAVIPGFNTLLGLVILVCLVGQLLFQGKQSLIATNHNVPWKTAWDGEIIWQVLIFGFFAIGQLLLPLLIGLSLGIVGINPANFTVQMSAFYVLLTYLIMAFGGLLVMYLSIKPFLPLPEDWFSFKWRSNWIVWGVGGYLIALPL
;
A
#
# COMPACT_ATOMS: atom_id res chain seq x y z
N MET A 1 40.78 15.29 16.30
CA MET A 1 39.46 15.43 15.63
C MET A 1 39.58 16.52 14.58
N THR A 2 39.39 16.20 13.30
CA THR A 2 39.36 17.20 12.22
C THR A 2 37.95 17.82 12.15
N ILE A 3 37.84 19.09 11.73
CA ILE A 3 36.54 19.80 11.60
C ILE A 3 35.55 19.01 10.74
N LYS A 4 36.06 18.41 9.65
CA LYS A 4 35.31 17.50 8.79
C LYS A 4 34.65 16.35 9.56
N ARG A 5 35.39 15.70 10.47
CA ARG A 5 34.88 14.59 11.28
C ARG A 5 33.77 15.04 12.21
N LEU A 6 33.91 16.23 12.80
CA LEU A 6 32.88 16.81 13.68
C LEU A 6 31.57 17.07 12.91
N VAL A 7 31.65 17.64 11.71
CA VAL A 7 30.48 17.86 10.84
C VAL A 7 29.79 16.53 10.51
N LEU A 8 30.54 15.49 10.17
CA LEU A 8 29.98 14.17 9.90
C LEU A 8 29.31 13.54 11.12
N ILE A 9 29.86 13.69 12.33
CA ILE A 9 29.21 13.23 13.58
C ILE A 9 27.84 13.90 13.73
N VAL A 10 27.80 15.24 13.63
CA VAL A 10 26.56 16.00 13.80
C VAL A 10 25.50 15.59 12.75
N LEU A 11 25.90 15.47 11.49
CA LEU A 11 25.00 15.01 10.42
C LEU A 11 24.50 13.59 10.66
N THR A 12 25.33 12.70 11.20
CA THR A 12 24.95 11.31 11.48
C THR A 12 23.93 11.25 12.62
N ILE A 13 24.13 12.03 13.69
CA ILE A 13 23.16 12.13 14.79
C ILE A 13 21.83 12.66 14.28
N PHE A 14 21.86 13.72 13.47
CA PHE A 14 20.66 14.27 12.85
C PHE A 14 19.96 13.25 11.93
N ALA A 15 20.74 12.47 11.16
CA ALA A 15 20.21 11.43 10.29
C ALA A 15 19.48 10.33 11.08
N ILE A 16 20.12 9.82 12.13
CA ILE A 16 19.52 8.81 13.01
C ILE A 16 18.26 9.36 13.66
N ALA A 17 18.28 10.59 14.16
CA ALA A 17 17.11 11.22 14.76
C ALA A 17 15.95 11.36 13.75
N ARG A 18 16.22 11.86 12.53
CA ARG A 18 15.19 11.99 11.48
C ARG A 18 14.58 10.65 11.08
N ILE A 19 15.41 9.63 10.89
CA ILE A 19 14.93 8.28 10.56
C ILE A 19 14.11 7.72 11.71
N GLY A 20 14.58 7.87 12.95
CA GLY A 20 13.86 7.44 14.16
C GLY A 20 12.50 8.12 14.31
N LEU A 21 12.41 9.44 14.10
CA LEU A 21 11.13 10.16 14.12
C LEU A 21 10.20 9.68 12.99
N SER A 22 10.71 9.51 11.78
CA SER A 22 9.89 9.02 10.66
C SER A 22 9.33 7.61 10.89
N LEU A 23 10.08 6.76 11.60
CA LEU A 23 9.64 5.42 11.96
C LEU A 23 8.47 5.49 12.96
N VAL A 24 8.56 6.36 13.96
CA VAL A 24 7.48 6.59 14.94
C VAL A 24 6.24 7.17 14.25
N GLU A 25 6.41 8.10 13.32
CA GLU A 25 5.30 8.68 12.55
C GLU A 25 4.63 7.65 11.62
N SER A 26 5.40 6.70 11.08
CA SER A 26 4.87 5.66 10.19
C SER A 26 3.84 4.75 10.86
N TRP A 27 3.87 4.62 12.19
CA TRP A 27 2.92 3.79 12.95
C TRP A 27 1.48 4.35 12.95
N GLY A 28 1.29 5.62 12.62
CA GLY A 28 -0.03 6.27 12.57
C GLY A 28 -0.58 6.50 11.16
N GLN A 29 0.08 5.99 10.11
CA GLN A 29 -0.41 6.12 8.73
C GLN A 29 -1.21 4.88 8.32
N PRO A 30 -2.32 5.03 7.56
CA PRO A 30 -3.02 3.89 6.99
C PRO A 30 -2.06 3.15 6.05
N GLN A 31 -1.62 1.96 6.47
CA GLN A 31 -0.64 1.20 5.71
C GLN A 31 -1.22 0.80 4.36
N ILE A 32 -0.49 1.05 3.28
CA ILE A 32 -0.81 0.57 1.92
C ILE A 32 -0.99 -0.96 1.91
N GLN A 33 -0.37 -1.66 2.86
CA GLN A 33 -0.51 -3.10 3.10
C GLN A 33 -1.96 -3.52 3.31
N THR A 34 -2.76 -2.78 4.10
CA THR A 34 -4.16 -3.17 4.36
C THR A 34 -5.01 -3.11 3.09
N ASN A 35 -4.79 -2.13 2.22
CA ASN A 35 -5.52 -2.04 0.95
C ASN A 35 -5.19 -3.20 -0.01
N LEU A 36 -3.93 -3.66 -0.02
CA LEU A 36 -3.53 -4.80 -0.84
C LEU A 36 -4.12 -6.11 -0.28
N GLU A 37 -4.01 -6.32 1.03
CA GLU A 37 -4.57 -7.48 1.72
C GLU A 37 -6.09 -7.58 1.53
N LEU A 38 -6.82 -6.46 1.66
CA LEU A 38 -8.27 -6.45 1.41
C LEU A 38 -8.63 -6.74 -0.05
N ARG A 39 -7.80 -6.34 -1.03
CA ARG A 39 -7.99 -6.71 -2.44
C ARG A 39 -7.74 -8.19 -2.68
N GLN A 40 -6.70 -8.75 -2.07
CA GLN A 40 -6.42 -10.18 -2.13
C GLN A 40 -7.57 -10.97 -1.50
N THR A 41 -8.07 -10.55 -0.35
CA THR A 41 -9.23 -11.17 0.31
C THR A 41 -10.48 -11.09 -0.55
N ASN A 42 -10.67 -9.99 -1.28
CA ASN A 42 -11.77 -9.90 -2.23
C ASN A 42 -11.65 -10.93 -3.37
N LEU A 43 -10.43 -11.12 -3.91
CA LEU A 43 -10.18 -12.15 -4.90
C LEU A 43 -10.46 -13.56 -4.34
N VAL A 44 -10.10 -13.82 -3.08
CA VAL A 44 -10.40 -15.08 -2.37
C VAL A 44 -11.92 -15.29 -2.27
N LEU A 45 -12.68 -14.26 -1.89
CA LEU A 45 -14.14 -14.32 -1.81
C LEU A 45 -14.78 -14.61 -3.18
N HIS A 46 -14.33 -13.92 -4.24
CA HIS A 46 -14.78 -14.20 -5.60
C HIS A 46 -14.40 -15.60 -6.07
N GLY A 47 -13.15 -16.04 -5.83
CA GLY A 47 -12.69 -17.36 -6.24
C GLY A 47 -13.46 -18.50 -5.56
N TRP A 48 -14.04 -18.25 -4.37
CA TRP A 48 -14.85 -19.25 -3.67
C TRP A 48 -16.18 -19.53 -4.39
N GLU A 49 -16.75 -18.51 -5.04
CA GLU A 49 -18.01 -18.64 -5.80
C GLU A 49 -17.81 -19.40 -7.12
N TRP A 50 -16.57 -19.61 -7.57
CA TRP A 50 -16.30 -20.34 -8.80
C TRP A 50 -16.78 -21.79 -8.70
N LYS A 51 -17.77 -22.11 -9.51
CA LYS A 51 -18.24 -23.48 -9.74
C LYS A 51 -17.54 -24.01 -11.00
N ASN A 52 -16.82 -25.13 -10.90
CA ASN A 52 -16.20 -25.76 -12.07
C ASN A 52 -17.31 -26.28 -13.01
N THR A 53 -17.83 -25.41 -13.87
CA THR A 53 -18.83 -25.73 -14.87
C THR A 53 -18.06 -25.93 -16.16
N ASN A 54 -17.57 -27.15 -16.38
CA ASN A 54 -17.19 -27.54 -17.74
C ASN A 54 -18.49 -27.50 -18.58
N PRO A 55 -18.58 -26.67 -19.62
CA PRO A 55 -19.76 -26.63 -20.49
C PRO A 55 -20.02 -27.97 -21.21
N ASP A 56 -19.06 -28.89 -21.21
CA ASP A 56 -19.15 -30.17 -21.91
C ASP A 56 -19.68 -31.33 -21.05
N SER A 57 -19.95 -31.13 -19.75
CA SER A 57 -20.45 -32.21 -18.88
C SER A 57 -21.94 -32.56 -19.04
N ALA A 58 -22.67 -31.92 -19.96
CA ALA A 58 -24.04 -32.30 -20.30
C ALA A 58 -24.16 -33.21 -21.54
N ALA A 59 -23.06 -33.51 -22.24
CA ALA A 59 -23.11 -34.35 -23.43
C ALA A 59 -21.82 -35.14 -23.65
N SER A 60 -21.64 -36.23 -22.89
CA SER A 60 -21.06 -37.51 -23.38
C SER A 60 -20.67 -38.40 -22.19
N GLU A 61 -21.60 -39.24 -21.76
CA GLU A 61 -21.24 -40.52 -21.14
C GLU A 61 -20.58 -41.40 -22.20
N GLN A 62 -19.25 -41.28 -22.40
CA GLN A 62 -18.42 -42.41 -22.81
C GLN A 62 -16.94 -42.05 -22.86
N SER A 63 -16.20 -42.76 -22.00
CA SER A 63 -14.79 -43.17 -22.17
C SER A 63 -13.81 -42.11 -22.68
N ASN A 64 -13.06 -41.52 -21.76
CA ASN A 64 -11.60 -41.63 -21.75
C ASN A 64 -11.05 -41.17 -20.40
N GLN A 65 -10.23 -42.03 -19.80
CA GLN A 65 -9.61 -41.85 -18.50
C GLN A 65 -8.38 -40.95 -18.67
N GLU A 66 -8.60 -39.70 -19.06
CA GLU A 66 -7.60 -38.65 -18.88
C GLU A 66 -7.70 -38.13 -17.45
N SER A 67 -6.57 -38.03 -16.77
CA SER A 67 -6.45 -37.53 -15.40
C SER A 67 -7.09 -36.15 -15.27
N LYS A 68 -8.38 -36.12 -14.92
CA LYS A 68 -9.14 -34.90 -14.65
C LYS A 68 -8.54 -34.30 -13.40
N VAL A 69 -7.65 -33.31 -13.56
CA VAL A 69 -7.04 -32.59 -12.45
C VAL A 69 -8.18 -32.05 -11.59
N ASP A 70 -8.26 -32.51 -10.35
CA ASP A 70 -9.29 -32.06 -9.43
C ASP A 70 -8.96 -30.63 -8.98
N TRP A 71 -9.47 -29.67 -9.74
CA TRP A 71 -9.34 -28.24 -9.45
C TRP A 71 -9.95 -27.86 -8.10
N THR A 72 -10.76 -28.71 -7.47
CA THR A 72 -11.31 -28.42 -6.13
C THR A 72 -10.23 -28.50 -5.04
N VAL A 73 -9.25 -29.41 -5.18
CA VAL A 73 -8.10 -29.52 -4.26
C VAL A 73 -7.18 -28.31 -4.45
N ALA A 74 -6.91 -27.93 -5.70
CA ALA A 74 -6.13 -26.72 -6.01
C ALA A 74 -6.83 -25.44 -5.50
N ARG A 75 -8.16 -25.34 -5.68
CA ARG A 75 -8.98 -24.24 -5.15
C ARG A 75 -8.90 -24.16 -3.63
N ASN A 76 -9.08 -25.27 -2.93
CA ASN A 76 -9.02 -25.28 -1.47
C ASN A 76 -7.62 -24.94 -0.93
N ALA A 77 -6.56 -25.36 -1.64
CA ALA A 77 -5.17 -24.98 -1.31
C ALA A 77 -4.89 -23.49 -1.56
N LEU A 78 -5.52 -22.87 -2.56
CA LEU A 78 -5.36 -21.45 -2.90
C LEU A 78 -6.22 -20.51 -2.02
N ILE A 79 -7.44 -20.92 -1.68
CA ILE A 79 -8.46 -20.09 -1.02
C ILE A 79 -8.51 -20.31 0.50
N GLY A 80 -8.11 -21.49 0.97
CA GLY A 80 -8.21 -21.90 2.37
C GLY A 80 -9.57 -22.50 2.73
N ALA A 81 -9.65 -23.14 3.90
CA ALA A 81 -10.83 -23.89 4.34
C ALA A 81 -12.00 -23.01 4.81
N GLU A 82 -11.70 -21.82 5.36
CA GLU A 82 -12.69 -20.90 5.95
C GLU A 82 -12.52 -19.47 5.40
N PRO A 83 -12.89 -19.21 4.13
CA PRO A 83 -12.64 -17.93 3.48
C PRO A 83 -13.43 -16.78 4.11
N PHE A 84 -14.68 -17.00 4.52
CA PHE A 84 -15.52 -15.96 5.09
C PHE A 84 -15.06 -15.50 6.48
N GLN A 85 -14.67 -16.45 7.35
CA GLN A 85 -14.15 -16.12 8.68
C GLN A 85 -12.78 -15.44 8.59
N SER A 86 -11.92 -15.93 7.69
CA SER A 86 -10.61 -15.32 7.43
C SER A 86 -10.77 -13.90 6.87
N ALA A 87 -11.70 -13.71 5.92
CA ALA A 87 -12.03 -12.41 5.36
C ALA A 87 -12.57 -11.47 6.45
N GLN A 88 -13.54 -11.90 7.25
CA GLN A 88 -14.11 -11.11 8.33
C GLN A 88 -12.99 -10.60 9.27
N LYS A 89 -12.07 -11.47 9.69
CA LYS A 89 -10.95 -11.09 10.56
C LYS A 89 -10.05 -10.02 9.93
N GLN A 90 -9.77 -10.12 8.63
CA GLN A 90 -8.96 -9.11 7.93
C GLN A 90 -9.69 -7.76 7.82
N TYR A 91 -10.98 -7.77 7.50
CA TYR A 91 -11.79 -6.55 7.47
C TYR A 91 -11.91 -5.91 8.86
N GLU A 92 -12.09 -6.69 9.92
CA GLU A 92 -12.10 -6.21 11.31
C GLU A 92 -10.74 -5.62 11.73
N THR A 93 -9.63 -6.24 11.33
CA THR A 93 -8.28 -5.72 11.58
C THR A 93 -8.07 -4.38 10.88
N ALA A 94 -8.50 -4.26 9.61
CA ALA A 94 -8.44 -3.00 8.88
C ALA A 94 -9.31 -1.91 9.53
N ARG A 95 -10.49 -2.28 10.06
CA ARG A 95 -11.37 -1.38 10.81
C ARG A 95 -10.71 -0.89 12.10
N GLN A 96 -10.11 -1.78 12.88
CA GLN A 96 -9.39 -1.42 14.11
C GLN A 96 -8.22 -0.47 13.84
N LEU A 97 -7.47 -0.70 12.75
CA LEU A 97 -6.40 0.20 12.34
C LEU A 97 -6.95 1.58 11.93
N ALA A 98 -8.04 1.62 11.18
CA ALA A 98 -8.69 2.87 10.79
C ALA A 98 -9.20 3.66 12.01
N GLN A 99 -9.81 3.00 12.99
CA GLN A 99 -10.25 3.61 14.26
C GLN A 99 -9.07 4.15 15.07
N THR A 100 -7.96 3.42 15.12
CA THR A 100 -6.73 3.87 15.78
C THR A 100 -6.21 5.15 15.12
N ASN A 101 -6.20 5.18 13.78
CA ASN A 101 -5.81 6.37 13.01
C ASN A 101 -6.77 7.54 13.24
N GLN A 102 -8.07 7.30 13.31
CA GLN A 102 -9.07 8.32 13.64
C GLN A 102 -8.76 8.96 15.00
N SER A 103 -8.54 8.15 16.05
CA SER A 103 -8.19 8.63 17.39
C SER A 103 -6.90 9.46 17.39
N ASN A 104 -5.89 9.05 16.61
CA ASN A 104 -4.64 9.78 16.48
C ASN A 104 -4.85 11.16 15.82
N VAL A 105 -5.64 11.23 14.75
CA VAL A 105 -5.98 12.49 14.06
C VAL A 105 -6.79 13.41 14.98
N LEU A 106 -7.79 12.87 15.69
CA LEU A 106 -8.57 13.62 16.68
C LEU A 106 -7.69 14.19 17.80
N THR A 107 -6.74 13.40 18.31
CA THR A 107 -5.77 13.85 19.32
C THR A 107 -4.89 14.99 18.80
N LYS A 108 -4.47 14.94 17.52
CA LYS A 108 -3.71 16.04 16.88
C LYS A 108 -4.58 17.30 16.76
N LEU A 109 -5.82 17.16 16.30
CA LEU A 109 -6.78 18.28 16.18
C LEU A 109 -7.08 18.94 17.54
N GLN A 110 -7.22 18.15 18.60
CA GLN A 110 -7.41 18.69 19.96
C GLN A 110 -6.21 19.52 20.43
N LYS A 111 -4.97 19.10 20.13
CA LYS A 111 -3.76 19.89 20.46
C LYS A 111 -3.75 21.25 19.75
N PHE A 112 -4.22 21.33 18.51
CA PHE A 112 -4.40 22.61 17.80
C PHE A 112 -5.50 23.48 18.42
N SER A 113 -6.56 22.88 18.95
CA SER A 113 -7.64 23.61 19.63
C SER A 113 -7.22 24.17 20.99
N ILE A 114 -6.39 23.44 21.75
CA ILE A 114 -5.93 23.85 23.09
C ILE A 114 -4.88 24.98 23.00
N GLY A 115 -4.09 25.03 21.92
CA GLY A 115 -3.08 26.07 21.71
C GLY A 115 -3.61 27.48 21.40
N LYS A 116 -4.94 27.67 21.22
CA LYS A 116 -5.55 28.96 20.84
C LYS A 116 -6.11 29.78 22.00
N VAL A 117 -5.99 29.33 23.26
CA VAL A 117 -6.54 30.05 24.41
C VAL A 117 -5.49 30.20 25.51
N THR A 118 -4.61 31.21 25.41
CA THR A 118 -4.26 32.13 26.53
C THR A 118 -3.22 33.17 26.11
N THR A 119 -3.69 34.38 25.78
CA THR A 119 -3.02 35.62 26.22
C THR A 119 -4.11 36.59 26.66
N PRO A 120 -4.25 36.90 27.96
CA PRO A 120 -5.11 37.97 28.45
C PRO A 120 -4.38 39.32 28.35
N ASN A 121 -5.15 40.38 28.05
CA ASN A 121 -4.78 41.76 27.69
C ASN A 121 -4.28 41.90 26.24
N ASP A 122 -4.95 42.65 25.36
CA ASP A 122 -5.19 44.09 25.55
C ASP A 122 -6.42 44.59 24.76
N ARG A 123 -7.21 45.47 25.38
CA ARG A 123 -8.23 46.28 24.70
C ARG A 123 -7.53 47.50 24.11
N SER A 124 -7.70 47.77 22.82
CA SER A 124 -7.90 49.12 22.27
C SER A 124 -8.26 49.08 20.77
N GLN A 125 -9.31 49.81 20.43
CA GLN A 125 -9.89 49.98 19.09
C GLN A 125 -8.99 50.81 18.15
N SER A 126 -9.00 50.51 16.85
CA SER A 126 -9.29 51.49 15.79
C SER A 126 -9.38 50.84 14.40
N GLN A 127 -10.44 51.22 13.67
CA GLN A 127 -10.82 50.79 12.33
C GLN A 127 -10.16 51.65 11.24
N SER A 128 -9.79 51.03 10.10
CA SER A 128 -10.01 51.44 8.69
C SER A 128 -8.89 50.91 7.75
N PRO A 129 -9.08 50.87 6.42
CA PRO A 129 -10.17 50.28 5.64
C PRO A 129 -9.66 49.29 4.56
N ALA A 130 -10.60 48.59 3.94
CA ALA A 130 -10.48 47.54 2.92
C ALA A 130 -9.26 47.58 1.96
N THR A 131 -8.50 46.49 1.95
CA THR A 131 -7.82 45.98 0.75
C THR A 131 -8.37 44.56 0.52
N PRO A 132 -8.94 44.22 -0.65
CA PRO A 132 -9.40 42.87 -0.92
C PRO A 132 -8.16 41.99 -1.14
N LEU A 133 -7.66 41.40 -0.07
CA LEU A 133 -6.73 40.29 -0.15
C LEU A 133 -7.52 39.08 -0.65
N THR A 134 -7.38 38.80 -1.94
CA THR A 134 -7.75 37.52 -2.55
C THR A 134 -7.19 36.39 -1.70
N GLN A 135 -8.13 35.66 -1.12
CA GLN A 135 -7.99 34.65 -0.10
C GLN A 135 -7.43 33.36 -0.71
N ASN A 136 -6.15 33.34 -1.06
CA ASN A 136 -5.44 32.09 -1.36
C ASN A 136 -4.89 31.52 -0.05
N SER A 137 -5.80 31.07 0.82
CA SER A 137 -5.44 30.30 2.00
C SER A 137 -4.99 28.92 1.56
N TYR A 138 -3.71 28.62 1.77
CA TYR A 138 -3.23 27.27 2.00
C TYR A 138 -4.25 26.53 2.88
N PRO A 139 -4.65 25.27 2.59
CA PRO A 139 -5.37 24.51 3.58
C PRO A 139 -4.46 24.45 4.81
N SER A 140 -4.92 25.08 5.88
CA SER A 140 -4.20 25.00 7.16
C SER A 140 -3.97 23.53 7.52
N GLU A 141 -2.90 23.20 8.24
CA GLU A 141 -2.65 21.83 8.71
C GLU A 141 -3.91 21.24 9.39
N GLN A 142 -4.72 22.09 10.03
CA GLN A 142 -6.04 21.75 10.57
C GLN A 142 -7.06 21.31 9.51
N GLN A 143 -7.11 21.96 8.35
CA GLN A 143 -8.01 21.60 7.25
C GLN A 143 -7.61 20.27 6.60
N GLN A 144 -6.30 20.01 6.44
CA GLN A 144 -5.81 18.70 5.95
C GLN A 144 -6.13 17.57 6.93
N LEU A 145 -6.00 17.83 8.24
CA LEU A 145 -6.40 16.87 9.28
C LEU A 145 -7.91 16.60 9.27
N GLN A 146 -8.74 17.62 9.04
CA GLN A 146 -10.20 17.45 8.89
C GLN A 146 -10.57 16.64 7.65
N GLU A 147 -9.93 16.89 6.51
CA GLU A 147 -10.14 16.09 5.28
C GLU A 147 -9.75 14.63 5.52
N SER A 148 -8.58 14.38 6.14
CA SER A 148 -8.16 13.03 6.50
C SER A 148 -9.12 12.33 7.47
N LEU A 149 -9.76 13.08 8.37
CA LEU A 149 -10.75 12.55 9.30
C LEU A 149 -12.00 12.08 8.54
N SER A 150 -12.50 12.89 7.61
CA SER A 150 -13.61 12.53 6.74
C SER A 150 -13.30 11.27 5.91
N ASP A 151 -12.09 11.17 5.34
CA ASP A 151 -11.68 9.99 4.57
C ASP A 151 -11.64 8.73 5.45
N ILE A 152 -11.15 8.84 6.68
CA ILE A 152 -11.12 7.73 7.64
C ILE A 152 -12.54 7.31 8.04
N GLU A 153 -13.45 8.27 8.27
CA GLU A 153 -14.85 7.99 8.58
C GLU A 153 -15.57 7.26 7.43
N GLN A 154 -15.34 7.70 6.19
CA GLN A 154 -15.85 7.00 5.01
C GLN A 154 -15.26 5.59 4.87
N LEU A 155 -13.96 5.42 5.17
CA LEU A 155 -13.32 4.11 5.15
C LEU A 155 -13.93 3.17 6.19
N ILE A 156 -14.11 3.63 7.44
CA ILE A 156 -14.72 2.84 8.51
C ILE A 156 -16.14 2.43 8.10
N ALA A 157 -16.95 3.36 7.61
CA ALA A 157 -18.31 3.06 7.16
C ALA A 157 -18.31 1.99 6.05
N ARG A 158 -17.42 2.10 5.05
CA ARG A 158 -17.28 1.10 3.99
C ARG A 158 -16.85 -0.27 4.51
N LEU A 159 -15.94 -0.31 5.50
CA LEU A 159 -15.50 -1.55 6.12
C LEU A 159 -16.65 -2.19 6.90
N ASP A 160 -17.42 -1.42 7.64
CA ASP A 160 -18.54 -1.93 8.43
C ASP A 160 -19.66 -2.50 7.55
N LEU A 161 -20.01 -1.82 6.45
CA LEU A 161 -20.93 -2.37 5.44
C LEU A 161 -20.49 -3.77 4.98
N ARG A 162 -19.20 -3.93 4.68
CA ARG A 162 -18.60 -5.20 4.20
C ARG A 162 -18.54 -6.26 5.29
N ILE A 163 -18.21 -5.88 6.52
CA ILE A 163 -18.18 -6.77 7.69
C ILE A 163 -19.58 -7.33 7.95
N GLY A 164 -20.61 -6.48 7.95
CA GLY A 164 -21.99 -6.92 8.12
C GLY A 164 -22.44 -7.91 7.04
N ILE A 165 -22.06 -7.69 5.76
CA ILE A 165 -22.36 -8.63 4.68
C ILE A 165 -21.68 -9.99 4.93
N LEU A 166 -20.43 -9.99 5.41
CA LEU A 166 -19.71 -11.23 5.76
C LEU A 166 -20.34 -11.96 6.95
N GLN A 167 -20.81 -11.23 7.96
CA GLN A 167 -21.51 -11.80 9.11
C GLN A 167 -22.85 -12.41 8.70
N ALA A 168 -23.64 -11.68 7.91
CA ALA A 168 -24.90 -12.16 7.37
C ALA A 168 -24.71 -13.42 6.50
N GLN A 169 -23.65 -13.46 5.68
CA GLN A 169 -23.31 -14.63 4.88
C GLN A 169 -22.96 -15.87 5.72
N GLN A 170 -22.46 -15.67 6.94
CA GLN A 170 -22.17 -16.73 7.90
C GLN A 170 -23.39 -17.10 8.77
N GLY A 171 -24.57 -16.55 8.49
CA GLY A 171 -25.79 -16.75 9.30
C GLY A 171 -25.84 -15.96 10.61
N LYS A 172 -24.93 -15.00 10.81
CA LYS A 172 -24.88 -14.11 12.00
C LYS A 172 -25.64 -12.81 11.70
N THR A 173 -26.91 -12.91 11.37
CA THR A 173 -27.75 -11.78 10.93
C THR A 173 -27.89 -10.70 12.01
N ASP A 174 -28.07 -11.09 13.27
CA ASP A 174 -28.17 -10.12 14.38
C ASP A 174 -26.90 -9.26 14.52
N ALA A 175 -25.73 -9.90 14.42
CA ALA A 175 -24.45 -9.19 14.46
C ALA A 175 -24.25 -8.27 13.24
N ALA A 176 -24.76 -8.68 12.07
CA ALA A 176 -24.74 -7.86 10.85
C ALA A 176 -25.59 -6.61 11.01
N ILE A 177 -26.81 -6.76 11.56
CA ILE A 177 -27.72 -5.64 11.84
C ILE A 177 -27.10 -4.70 12.87
N GLU A 178 -26.52 -5.21 13.95
CA GLU A 178 -25.80 -4.40 14.94
C GLU A 178 -24.62 -3.64 14.32
N THR A 179 -23.88 -4.27 13.41
CA THR A 179 -22.77 -3.63 12.70
C THR A 179 -23.25 -2.48 11.82
N TRP A 180 -24.41 -2.60 11.17
CA TRP A 180 -24.99 -1.58 10.31
C TRP A 180 -25.77 -0.48 11.05
N ASP A 181 -26.18 -0.71 12.30
CA ASP A 181 -26.87 0.26 13.16
C ASP A 181 -25.93 1.35 13.71
N ALA A 182 -24.98 1.81 12.89
CA ALA A 182 -24.08 2.89 13.25
C ALA A 182 -24.71 4.23 12.86
N GLN A 183 -25.23 4.94 13.86
CA GLN A 183 -25.85 6.27 13.71
C GLN A 183 -24.88 7.35 13.17
N THR A 184 -23.59 7.04 13.06
CA THR A 184 -22.51 7.98 12.73
C THR A 184 -22.00 7.83 11.29
N TYR A 185 -22.66 7.06 10.42
CA TYR A 185 -22.21 6.94 9.04
C TYR A 185 -22.38 8.26 8.26
N PRO A 186 -21.43 8.57 7.35
CA PRO A 186 -21.64 9.60 6.34
C PRO A 186 -22.91 9.30 5.52
N ASN A 187 -23.64 10.34 5.10
CA ASN A 187 -24.98 10.23 4.51
C ASN A 187 -25.16 9.07 3.49
N GLY A 188 -24.25 8.91 2.53
CA GLY A 188 -24.36 7.84 1.51
C GLY A 188 -24.20 6.41 2.06
N SER A 189 -23.34 6.22 3.05
CA SER A 189 -23.15 4.92 3.71
C SER A 189 -24.26 4.60 4.70
N LEU A 190 -24.84 5.62 5.35
CA LEU A 190 -26.00 5.48 6.24
C LEU A 190 -27.21 4.95 5.49
N GLU A 191 -27.49 5.52 4.32
CA GLU A 191 -28.60 5.07 3.47
C GLU A 191 -28.41 3.63 2.98
N THR A 192 -27.17 3.27 2.61
CA THR A 192 -26.84 1.90 2.17
C THR A 192 -26.94 0.92 3.34
N ALA A 193 -26.51 1.30 4.55
CA ALA A 193 -26.67 0.49 5.75
C ALA A 193 -28.13 0.21 6.05
N GLY A 194 -29.00 1.23 5.95
CA GLY A 194 -30.45 1.06 6.10
C GLY A 194 -31.06 0.10 5.06
N VAL A 195 -30.59 0.16 3.80
CA VAL A 195 -30.98 -0.81 2.76
C VAL A 195 -30.57 -2.23 3.15
N LEU A 196 -29.32 -2.44 3.59
CA LEU A 196 -28.83 -3.76 4.00
C LEU A 196 -29.56 -4.29 5.24
N MET A 197 -29.80 -3.45 6.24
CA MET A 197 -30.59 -3.82 7.42
C MET A 197 -31.99 -4.28 7.03
N GLY A 198 -32.67 -3.57 6.12
CA GLY A 198 -33.98 -3.99 5.62
C GLY A 198 -33.94 -5.30 4.84
N LEU A 199 -32.92 -5.52 4.00
CA LEU A 199 -32.80 -6.74 3.20
C LEU A 199 -32.55 -8.01 4.03
N TRP A 200 -31.90 -7.86 5.18
CA TRP A 200 -31.55 -8.95 6.09
C TRP A 200 -32.39 -8.98 7.37
N SER A 201 -33.38 -8.10 7.52
CA SER A 201 -34.33 -8.17 8.64
C SER A 201 -35.36 -9.30 8.45
N GLU A 202 -35.98 -9.72 9.55
CA GLU A 202 -37.14 -10.60 9.56
C GLU A 202 -38.38 -9.82 10.05
N PRO A 203 -39.37 -9.48 9.19
CA PRO A 203 -39.45 -9.75 7.75
C PRO A 203 -38.53 -8.83 6.92
N SER A 204 -38.15 -9.28 5.72
CA SER A 204 -37.29 -8.50 4.82
C SER A 204 -38.06 -7.31 4.25
N LEU A 205 -37.48 -6.12 4.36
CA LEU A 205 -38.04 -4.86 3.87
C LEU A 205 -37.19 -4.32 2.72
N VAL A 206 -37.84 -4.09 1.58
CA VAL A 206 -37.19 -3.48 0.41
C VAL A 206 -37.40 -1.96 0.48
N LEU A 207 -36.31 -1.21 0.66
CA LEU A 207 -36.33 0.25 0.65
C LEU A 207 -36.29 0.83 -0.80
N PRO A 208 -36.78 2.06 -1.02
CA PRO A 208 -36.65 2.74 -2.31
C PRO A 208 -35.20 2.90 -2.75
N ASP A 209 -34.96 2.84 -4.05
CA ASP A 209 -33.65 3.00 -4.70
C ASP A 209 -32.55 2.05 -4.17
N ALA A 210 -32.96 0.91 -3.58
CA ALA A 210 -32.05 -0.07 -2.98
C ALA A 210 -30.95 -0.54 -3.94
N GLU A 211 -31.31 -0.83 -5.20
CA GLU A 211 -30.37 -1.27 -6.25
C GLU A 211 -29.31 -0.19 -6.52
N GLN A 212 -29.73 1.05 -6.77
CA GLN A 212 -28.83 2.16 -7.04
C GLN A 212 -27.89 2.44 -5.85
N LYS A 213 -28.42 2.39 -4.61
CA LYS A 213 -27.62 2.60 -3.40
C LYS A 213 -26.55 1.53 -3.21
N ILE A 214 -26.91 0.26 -3.48
CA ILE A 214 -25.97 -0.87 -3.47
C ILE A 214 -24.90 -0.68 -4.55
N GLU A 215 -25.27 -0.33 -5.78
CA GLU A 215 -24.31 -0.16 -6.88
C GLU A 215 -23.33 0.99 -6.66
N GLN A 216 -23.76 2.06 -6.00
CA GLN A 216 -22.94 3.24 -5.73
C GLN A 216 -21.95 3.06 -4.57
N ASN A 217 -22.31 2.27 -3.55
CA ASN A 217 -21.55 2.20 -2.29
C ASN A 217 -20.87 0.85 -2.04
N LEU A 218 -21.26 -0.21 -2.77
CA LEU A 218 -20.66 -1.53 -2.69
C LEU A 218 -19.99 -1.92 -4.00
N ASP A 219 -18.84 -2.57 -3.88
CA ASP A 219 -18.03 -3.02 -5.02
C ASP A 219 -17.70 -4.51 -4.91
N ASN A 220 -17.35 -5.09 -6.06
CA ASN A 220 -16.84 -6.46 -6.16
C ASN A 220 -17.80 -7.46 -5.48
N TRP A 221 -17.28 -8.47 -4.77
CA TRP A 221 -18.07 -9.56 -4.17
C TRP A 221 -19.24 -9.08 -3.31
N PHE A 222 -19.03 -8.03 -2.51
CA PHE A 222 -20.07 -7.47 -1.64
C PHE A 222 -21.29 -6.94 -2.40
N ARG A 223 -21.06 -6.33 -3.57
CA ARG A 223 -22.13 -5.87 -4.45
C ARG A 223 -22.95 -7.04 -4.97
N TYR A 224 -22.30 -8.12 -5.42
CA TYR A 224 -22.99 -9.32 -5.89
C TYR A 224 -23.86 -9.94 -4.80
N ARG A 225 -23.36 -10.05 -3.55
CA ARG A 225 -24.17 -10.57 -2.43
C ARG A 225 -25.37 -9.69 -2.11
N ALA A 226 -25.17 -8.38 -2.04
CA ALA A 226 -26.24 -7.42 -1.77
C ALA A 226 -27.33 -7.43 -2.84
N LEU A 227 -26.93 -7.42 -4.13
CA LEU A 227 -27.88 -7.49 -5.25
C LEU A 227 -28.57 -8.85 -5.34
N SER A 228 -27.85 -9.95 -5.09
CA SER A 228 -28.46 -11.29 -5.08
C SER A 228 -29.56 -11.38 -4.02
N GLN A 229 -29.32 -10.88 -2.81
CA GLN A 229 -30.33 -10.84 -1.75
C GLN A 229 -31.52 -9.95 -2.14
N LEU A 230 -31.25 -8.75 -2.68
CA LEU A 230 -32.28 -7.84 -3.17
C LEU A 230 -33.18 -8.52 -4.21
N TYR A 231 -32.60 -9.13 -5.24
CA TYR A 231 -33.35 -9.78 -6.32
C TYR A 231 -34.10 -11.02 -5.85
N GLN A 232 -33.56 -11.75 -4.87
CA GLN A 232 -34.25 -12.88 -4.25
C GLN A 232 -35.50 -12.42 -3.47
N VAL A 233 -35.37 -11.36 -2.66
CA VAL A 233 -36.51 -10.78 -1.91
C VAL A 233 -37.56 -10.18 -2.87
N GLN A 234 -37.11 -9.55 -3.96
CA GLN A 234 -37.99 -8.98 -4.99
C GLN A 234 -38.54 -10.02 -6.00
N GLN A 235 -38.11 -11.28 -5.91
CA GLN A 235 -38.47 -12.36 -6.85
C GLN A 235 -38.11 -12.06 -8.33
N ARG A 236 -37.03 -11.32 -8.58
CA ARG A 236 -36.51 -10.96 -9.92
C ARG A 236 -35.58 -12.04 -10.46
N GLN A 237 -36.16 -13.17 -10.88
CA GLN A 237 -35.39 -14.36 -11.28
C GLN A 237 -34.48 -14.15 -12.51
N SER A 238 -34.89 -13.34 -13.50
CA SER A 238 -34.09 -13.04 -14.69
C SER A 238 -32.79 -12.34 -14.33
N ASP A 239 -32.90 -11.34 -13.45
CA ASP A 239 -31.78 -10.45 -13.10
C ASP A 239 -30.82 -11.17 -12.16
N LEU A 240 -31.35 -12.02 -11.28
CA LEU A 240 -30.58 -12.92 -10.44
C LEU A 240 -29.76 -13.91 -11.29
N LEU A 241 -30.32 -14.50 -12.34
CA LEU A 241 -29.58 -15.40 -13.25
C LEU A 241 -28.49 -14.67 -14.03
N SER A 242 -28.77 -13.46 -14.52
CA SER A 242 -27.78 -12.62 -15.19
C SER A 242 -26.64 -12.26 -14.24
N LEU A 243 -26.96 -11.88 -13.00
CA LEU A 243 -25.99 -11.53 -11.97
C LEU A 243 -25.08 -12.72 -11.61
N GLN A 244 -25.65 -13.92 -11.44
CA GLN A 244 -24.89 -15.15 -11.16
C GLN A 244 -23.95 -15.53 -12.31
N THR A 245 -24.37 -15.32 -13.55
CA THR A 245 -23.53 -15.57 -14.73
C THR A 245 -22.32 -14.63 -14.73
N GLN A 246 -22.55 -13.34 -14.45
CA GLN A 246 -21.49 -12.34 -14.36
C GLN A 246 -20.54 -12.59 -13.17
N GLU A 247 -21.08 -13.03 -12.03
CA GLU A 247 -20.27 -13.41 -10.86
C GLU A 247 -19.36 -14.60 -11.19
N GLN A 248 -19.85 -15.59 -11.94
CA GLN A 248 -19.09 -16.76 -12.33
C GLN A 248 -17.90 -16.42 -13.25
N GLU A 249 -18.07 -15.53 -14.24
CA GLU A 249 -16.95 -15.03 -15.06
C GLU A 249 -15.91 -14.29 -14.22
N THR A 250 -16.37 -13.48 -13.26
CA THR A 250 -15.49 -12.75 -12.34
C THR A 250 -14.73 -13.70 -11.42
N ALA A 251 -15.39 -14.76 -10.94
CA ALA A 251 -14.83 -15.79 -10.07
C ALA A 251 -13.73 -16.59 -10.78
N GLU A 252 -13.92 -16.92 -12.07
CA GLU A 252 -12.91 -17.58 -12.89
C GLU A 252 -11.64 -16.71 -13.01
N GLN A 253 -11.81 -15.43 -13.37
CA GLN A 253 -10.69 -14.49 -13.42
C GLN A 253 -10.00 -14.31 -12.07
N ALA A 254 -10.76 -14.35 -10.97
CA ALA A 254 -10.22 -14.25 -9.62
C ALA A 254 -9.31 -15.44 -9.29
N ILE A 255 -9.69 -16.66 -9.65
CA ILE A 255 -8.84 -17.85 -9.47
C ILE A 255 -7.55 -17.73 -10.28
N VAL A 256 -7.62 -17.29 -11.54
CA VAL A 256 -6.42 -17.08 -12.36
C VAL A 256 -5.48 -16.05 -11.72
N LYS A 257 -6.03 -14.94 -11.23
CA LYS A 257 -5.25 -13.92 -10.51
C LYS A 257 -4.64 -14.46 -9.23
N LEU A 258 -5.41 -15.20 -8.42
CA LEU A 258 -4.92 -15.83 -7.19
C LEU A 258 -3.81 -16.85 -7.48
N PHE A 259 -3.93 -17.62 -8.56
CA PHE A 259 -2.89 -18.54 -8.98
C PHE A 259 -1.59 -17.81 -9.29
N VAL A 260 -1.65 -16.71 -10.05
CA VAL A 260 -0.47 -15.87 -10.36
C VAL A 260 0.16 -15.30 -9.08
N ILE A 261 -0.65 -14.75 -8.19
CA ILE A 261 -0.22 -14.16 -6.90
C ILE A 261 0.37 -15.21 -5.95
N ALA A 262 -0.17 -16.43 -5.93
CA ALA A 262 0.31 -17.46 -5.01
C ALA A 262 1.54 -18.23 -5.56
N VAL A 263 1.50 -18.60 -6.85
CA VAL A 263 2.46 -19.56 -7.42
C VAL A 263 3.76 -18.90 -7.84
N ILE A 264 3.72 -17.69 -8.42
CA ILE A 264 4.95 -17.03 -8.89
C ILE A 264 5.88 -16.70 -7.71
N PRO A 265 5.41 -16.06 -6.62
CA PRO A 265 6.25 -15.81 -5.45
C PRO A 265 6.70 -17.11 -4.77
N GLY A 266 5.81 -18.10 -4.65
CA GLY A 266 6.14 -19.39 -4.04
C GLY A 266 7.26 -20.11 -4.80
N PHE A 267 7.17 -20.14 -6.12
CA PHE A 267 8.20 -20.72 -6.99
C PHE A 267 9.52 -19.95 -6.88
N ASN A 268 9.49 -18.62 -6.94
CA ASN A 268 10.70 -17.79 -6.83
C ASN A 268 11.37 -17.94 -5.45
N THR A 269 10.58 -18.02 -4.38
CA THR A 269 11.08 -18.24 -3.01
C THR A 269 11.72 -19.62 -2.89
N LEU A 270 11.07 -20.67 -3.41
CA LEU A 270 11.61 -22.02 -3.41
C LEU A 270 12.90 -22.09 -4.23
N LEU A 271 12.93 -21.48 -5.42
CA LEU A 271 14.12 -21.41 -6.26
C LEU A 271 15.26 -20.68 -5.54
N GLY A 272 14.99 -19.53 -4.92
CA GLY A 272 15.95 -18.79 -4.11
C GLY A 272 16.49 -19.60 -2.93
N LEU A 273 15.61 -20.34 -2.24
CA LEU A 273 15.98 -21.22 -1.12
C LEU A 273 16.85 -22.39 -1.59
N VAL A 274 16.51 -23.03 -2.72
CA VAL A 274 17.32 -24.10 -3.31
C VAL A 274 18.70 -23.57 -3.68
N ILE A 275 18.78 -22.42 -4.35
CA ILE A 275 20.06 -21.78 -4.68
C ILE A 275 20.86 -21.49 -3.39
N LEU A 276 20.22 -20.93 -2.36
CA LEU A 276 20.88 -20.62 -1.09
C LEU A 276 21.39 -21.89 -0.41
N VAL A 277 20.58 -22.93 -0.29
CA VAL A 277 20.98 -24.22 0.30
C VAL A 277 22.11 -24.87 -0.50
N CYS A 278 22.04 -24.84 -1.83
CA CYS A 278 23.12 -25.32 -2.69
C CYS A 278 24.42 -24.54 -2.45
N LEU A 279 24.35 -23.20 -2.37
CA LEU A 279 25.53 -22.37 -2.15
C LEU A 279 26.13 -22.55 -0.75
N VAL A 280 25.29 -22.66 0.29
CA VAL A 280 25.73 -22.94 1.67
C VAL A 280 26.30 -24.35 1.77
N GLY A 281 25.66 -25.35 1.16
CA GLY A 281 26.18 -26.71 1.08
C GLY A 281 27.52 -26.75 0.36
N GLN A 282 27.65 -26.03 -0.77
CA GLN A 282 28.91 -25.89 -1.48
C GLN A 282 29.98 -25.25 -0.59
N LEU A 283 29.64 -24.23 0.19
CA LEU A 283 30.56 -23.60 1.14
C LEU A 283 31.01 -24.58 2.24
N LEU A 284 30.13 -25.42 2.77
CA LEU A 284 30.45 -26.39 3.83
C LEU A 284 31.29 -27.58 3.33
N PHE A 285 30.98 -28.12 2.15
CA PHE A 285 31.65 -29.31 1.62
C PHE A 285 32.88 -29.00 0.75
N GLN A 286 32.85 -27.91 -0.02
CA GLN A 286 33.94 -27.52 -0.94
C GLN A 286 34.79 -26.38 -0.37
N GLY A 287 34.38 -25.76 0.75
CA GLY A 287 35.16 -24.74 1.44
C GLY A 287 35.58 -23.60 0.50
N LYS A 288 36.89 -23.48 0.30
CA LYS A 288 37.53 -22.43 -0.53
C LYS A 288 37.31 -22.60 -2.03
N GLN A 289 36.86 -23.77 -2.50
CA GLN A 289 36.53 -24.01 -3.90
C GLN A 289 35.06 -23.69 -4.24
N SER A 290 34.26 -23.24 -3.26
CA SER A 290 32.86 -22.88 -3.47
C SER A 290 32.69 -21.60 -4.30
N LEU A 291 31.53 -21.45 -4.95
CA LEU A 291 31.19 -20.23 -5.70
C LEU A 291 31.22 -18.98 -4.80
N ILE A 292 30.78 -19.09 -3.55
CA ILE A 292 30.84 -17.99 -2.57
C ILE A 292 32.30 -17.64 -2.23
N ALA A 293 33.18 -18.65 -2.08
CA ALA A 293 34.56 -18.44 -1.67
C ALA A 293 35.52 -18.13 -2.83
N THR A 294 35.05 -18.09 -4.08
CA THR A 294 35.89 -17.93 -5.28
C THR A 294 36.79 -16.70 -5.22
N ASN A 295 36.32 -15.61 -4.58
CA ASN A 295 37.10 -14.38 -4.39
C ASN A 295 37.49 -14.09 -2.93
N HIS A 296 37.42 -15.07 -2.02
CA HIS A 296 37.71 -14.83 -0.59
C HIS A 296 39.14 -14.31 -0.36
N ASN A 297 40.08 -14.76 -1.20
CA ASN A 297 41.51 -14.41 -1.08
C ASN A 297 41.85 -13.10 -1.80
N VAL A 298 40.87 -12.42 -2.39
CA VAL A 298 41.06 -11.11 -3.01
C VAL A 298 40.74 -10.06 -1.94
N PRO A 299 41.75 -9.53 -1.22
CA PRO A 299 41.50 -8.45 -0.28
C PRO A 299 40.96 -7.26 -1.07
N TRP A 300 39.83 -6.71 -0.64
CA TRP A 300 39.33 -5.46 -1.20
C TRP A 300 40.28 -4.33 -0.78
N LYS A 301 41.29 -4.07 -1.62
CA LYS A 301 42.26 -3.00 -1.39
C LYS A 301 41.64 -1.68 -1.81
N THR A 302 41.05 -0.99 -0.86
CA THR A 302 40.55 0.37 -1.05
C THR A 302 41.69 1.35 -0.78
N ALA A 303 41.88 2.32 -1.68
CA ALA A 303 42.90 3.36 -1.49
C ALA A 303 42.50 4.37 -0.39
N TRP A 304 41.24 4.33 0.05
CA TRP A 304 40.68 5.17 1.10
C TRP A 304 40.25 4.36 2.32
N ASP A 305 40.08 5.08 3.43
CA ASP A 305 39.62 4.56 4.71
C ASP A 305 38.09 4.67 4.88
N GLY A 306 37.58 4.20 6.02
CA GLY A 306 36.16 4.28 6.36
C GLY A 306 35.61 5.71 6.48
N GLU A 307 36.47 6.72 6.62
CA GLU A 307 36.02 8.12 6.67
C GLU A 307 35.47 8.57 5.32
N ILE A 308 36.06 8.14 4.22
CA ILE A 308 35.55 8.43 2.87
C ILE A 308 34.19 7.76 2.64
N ILE A 309 34.02 6.51 3.08
CA ILE A 309 32.73 5.81 3.01
C ILE A 309 31.66 6.58 3.79
N TRP A 310 31.99 6.98 5.02
CA TRP A 310 31.10 7.75 5.89
C TRP A 310 30.73 9.11 5.30
N GLN A 311 31.68 9.81 4.69
CA GLN A 311 31.44 11.07 3.97
C GLN A 311 30.47 10.86 2.80
N VAL A 312 30.72 9.88 1.93
CA VAL A 312 29.87 9.67 0.75
C VAL A 312 28.45 9.29 1.19
N LEU A 313 28.29 8.42 2.18
CA LEU A 313 26.98 7.97 2.63
C LEU A 313 26.21 9.09 3.38
N ILE A 314 26.82 9.71 4.38
CA ILE A 314 26.13 10.69 5.22
C ILE A 314 26.06 12.07 4.58
N PHE A 315 27.14 12.57 3.99
CA PHE A 315 27.11 13.86 3.33
C PHE A 315 26.54 13.74 1.92
N GLY A 316 27.03 12.79 1.13
CA GLY A 316 26.65 12.64 -0.28
C GLY A 316 25.22 12.18 -0.50
N PHE A 317 24.74 11.16 0.22
CA PHE A 317 23.36 10.67 0.03
C PHE A 317 22.39 11.29 1.02
N PHE A 318 22.68 11.22 2.33
CA PHE A 318 21.75 11.71 3.34
C PHE A 318 21.64 13.25 3.34
N ALA A 319 22.73 13.99 3.48
CA ALA A 319 22.66 15.44 3.61
C ALA A 319 22.21 16.13 2.31
N ILE A 320 22.64 15.63 1.14
CA ILE A 320 22.11 16.12 -0.14
C ILE A 320 20.61 15.88 -0.22
N GLY A 321 20.16 14.64 -0.02
CA GLY A 321 18.76 14.29 -0.23
C GLY A 321 17.80 14.86 0.82
N GLN A 322 18.20 14.90 2.09
CA GLN A 322 17.32 15.25 3.21
C GLN A 322 17.45 16.71 3.67
N LEU A 323 18.56 17.39 3.35
CA LEU A 323 18.82 18.74 3.83
C LEU A 323 19.02 19.74 2.69
N LEU A 324 20.05 19.55 1.86
CA LEU A 324 20.37 20.50 0.78
C LEU A 324 19.24 20.59 -0.25
N LEU A 325 18.74 19.44 -0.72
CA LEU A 325 17.79 19.42 -1.82
C LEU A 325 16.43 20.03 -1.44
N PRO A 326 15.80 19.69 -0.30
CA PRO A 326 14.58 20.36 0.13
C PRO A 326 14.79 21.86 0.36
N LEU A 327 15.95 22.27 0.87
CA LEU A 327 16.27 23.68 1.09
C LEU A 327 16.43 24.44 -0.24
N LEU A 328 17.18 23.88 -1.20
CA LEU A 328 17.41 24.50 -2.51
C LEU A 328 16.13 24.57 -3.33
N ILE A 329 15.33 23.49 -3.33
CA ILE A 329 14.05 23.46 -4.02
C ILE A 329 13.06 24.40 -3.33
N GLY A 330 12.92 24.32 -2.00
CA GLY A 330 12.02 25.21 -1.26
C GLY A 330 12.37 26.69 -1.43
N LEU A 331 13.66 27.03 -1.43
CA LEU A 331 14.11 28.40 -1.67
C LEU A 331 13.91 28.84 -3.12
N SER A 332 14.30 28.02 -4.11
CA SER A 332 14.15 28.37 -5.52
C SER A 332 12.69 28.51 -5.93
N LEU A 333 11.83 27.57 -5.56
CA LEU A 333 10.40 27.64 -5.83
C LEU A 333 9.73 28.76 -5.03
N GLY A 334 10.15 28.99 -3.78
CA GLY A 334 9.67 30.10 -2.95
C GLY A 334 9.98 31.47 -3.55
N ILE A 335 11.17 31.67 -4.13
CA ILE A 335 11.56 32.91 -4.81
C ILE A 335 10.73 33.12 -6.08
N VAL A 336 10.43 32.06 -6.83
CA VAL A 336 9.65 32.14 -8.08
C VAL A 336 8.13 32.12 -7.79
N GLY A 337 7.71 31.90 -6.55
CA GLY A 337 6.30 31.80 -6.15
C GLY A 337 5.58 30.55 -6.68
N ILE A 338 6.33 29.51 -7.06
CA ILE A 338 5.78 28.25 -7.58
C ILE A 338 5.52 27.32 -6.40
N ASN A 339 4.28 26.85 -6.23
CA ASN A 339 3.95 25.87 -5.19
C ASN A 339 3.80 24.47 -5.79
N PRO A 340 4.66 23.49 -5.42
CA PRO A 340 4.57 22.14 -5.94
C PRO A 340 3.28 21.39 -5.56
N ALA A 341 2.52 21.88 -4.57
CA ALA A 341 1.20 21.34 -4.24
C ALA A 341 0.14 21.60 -5.33
N ASN A 342 0.33 22.62 -6.18
CA ASN A 342 -0.59 22.96 -7.27
C ASN A 342 -0.26 22.21 -8.57
N PHE A 343 0.70 21.30 -8.53
CA PHE A 343 1.10 20.55 -9.71
C PHE A 343 0.03 19.54 -10.09
N THR A 344 -0.32 19.51 -11.37
CA THR A 344 -1.10 18.41 -11.93
C THR A 344 -0.33 17.09 -11.76
N VAL A 345 -1.03 15.95 -11.86
CA VAL A 345 -0.41 14.63 -11.69
C VAL A 345 0.85 14.46 -12.55
N GLN A 346 0.84 14.95 -13.80
CA GLN A 346 1.99 14.89 -14.69
C GLN A 346 3.16 15.77 -14.20
N MET A 347 2.86 16.98 -13.71
CA MET A 347 3.87 17.91 -13.18
C MET A 347 4.47 17.39 -11.87
N SER A 348 3.67 16.76 -11.01
CA SER A 348 4.12 16.10 -9.79
C SER A 348 5.04 14.92 -10.10
N ALA A 349 4.69 14.09 -11.10
CA ALA A 349 5.55 13.00 -11.55
C ALA A 349 6.91 13.52 -12.07
N PHE A 350 6.88 14.58 -12.88
CA PHE A 350 8.12 15.21 -13.37
C PHE A 350 8.95 15.84 -12.24
N TYR A 351 8.30 16.52 -11.30
CA TYR A 351 8.95 17.10 -10.12
C TYR A 351 9.64 16.04 -9.26
N VAL A 352 8.95 14.94 -9.00
CA VAL A 352 9.52 13.79 -8.28
C VAL A 352 10.73 13.24 -9.04
N LEU A 353 10.58 12.94 -10.33
CA LEU A 353 11.66 12.43 -11.17
C LEU A 353 12.89 13.35 -11.14
N LEU A 354 12.69 14.66 -11.32
CA LEU A 354 13.76 15.65 -11.32
C LEU A 354 14.46 15.71 -9.95
N THR A 355 13.70 15.66 -8.86
CA THR A 355 14.24 15.65 -7.49
C THR A 355 15.11 14.41 -7.27
N TYR A 356 14.65 13.23 -7.69
CA TYR A 356 15.45 12.00 -7.62
C TYR A 356 16.72 12.07 -8.48
N LEU A 357 16.64 12.62 -9.69
CA LEU A 357 17.81 12.79 -10.56
C LEU A 357 18.85 13.73 -9.93
N ILE A 358 18.42 14.86 -9.37
CA ILE A 358 19.33 15.81 -8.69
C ILE A 358 19.96 15.15 -7.45
N MET A 359 19.17 14.42 -6.67
CA MET A 359 19.68 13.67 -5.51
C MET A 359 20.75 12.66 -5.93
N ALA A 360 20.46 11.83 -6.94
CA ALA A 360 21.38 10.83 -7.45
C ALA A 360 22.66 11.47 -8.00
N PHE A 361 22.51 12.53 -8.80
CA PHE A 361 23.64 13.27 -9.36
C PHE A 361 24.49 13.92 -8.25
N GLY A 362 23.86 14.51 -7.24
CA GLY A 362 24.56 15.09 -6.09
C GLY A 362 25.36 14.05 -5.31
N GLY A 363 24.77 12.90 -5.02
CA GLY A 363 25.46 11.79 -4.35
C GLY A 363 26.64 11.26 -5.18
N LEU A 364 26.44 11.06 -6.48
CA LEU A 364 27.50 10.64 -7.41
C LEU A 364 28.61 11.69 -7.54
N LEU A 365 28.27 12.99 -7.53
CA LEU A 365 29.24 14.06 -7.58
C LEU A 365 30.10 14.09 -6.31
N VAL A 366 29.49 13.94 -5.13
CA VAL A 366 30.25 13.82 -3.87
C VAL A 366 31.14 12.59 -3.90
N MET A 367 30.63 11.45 -4.34
CA MET A 367 31.44 10.23 -4.52
C MET A 367 32.63 10.48 -5.44
N TYR A 368 32.42 11.09 -6.61
CA TYR A 368 33.48 11.41 -7.56
C TYR A 368 34.54 12.32 -6.94
N LEU A 369 34.12 13.42 -6.29
CA LEU A 369 35.04 14.36 -5.65
C LEU A 369 35.82 13.74 -4.49
N SER A 370 35.16 12.86 -3.71
CA SER A 370 35.79 12.14 -2.60
C SER A 370 36.83 11.12 -3.06
N ILE A 371 36.60 10.49 -4.22
CA ILE A 371 37.49 9.46 -4.76
C ILE A 371 38.57 10.05 -5.68
N LYS A 372 38.35 11.24 -6.24
CA LYS A 372 39.28 11.94 -7.15
C LYS A 372 40.76 11.95 -6.67
N PRO A 373 41.09 12.19 -5.38
CA PRO A 373 42.48 12.18 -4.91
C PRO A 373 43.18 10.82 -5.02
N PHE A 374 42.41 9.74 -5.15
CA PHE A 374 42.90 8.37 -5.22
C PHE A 374 42.99 7.85 -6.66
N LEU A 375 42.84 8.72 -7.67
CA LEU A 375 43.02 8.36 -9.08
C LEU A 375 44.52 8.23 -9.42
N PRO A 376 44.92 7.26 -10.27
CA PRO A 376 44.07 6.29 -10.96
C PRO A 376 43.62 5.14 -10.05
N LEU A 377 42.35 4.76 -10.17
CA LEU A 377 41.80 3.60 -9.46
C LEU A 377 42.20 2.30 -10.16
N PRO A 378 42.18 1.16 -9.45
CA PRO A 378 42.35 -0.14 -10.09
C PRO A 378 41.30 -0.37 -11.19
N GLU A 379 41.70 -1.01 -12.29
CA GLU A 379 40.91 -1.10 -13.55
C GLU A 379 39.49 -1.65 -13.36
N ASP A 380 39.26 -2.47 -12.34
CA ASP A 380 37.97 -3.16 -12.13
C ASP A 380 36.91 -2.36 -11.35
N TRP A 381 37.28 -1.23 -10.73
CA TRP A 381 36.41 -0.54 -9.75
C TRP A 381 35.18 0.15 -10.34
N PHE A 382 35.30 0.69 -11.56
CA PHE A 382 34.20 1.38 -12.26
C PHE A 382 34.15 0.94 -13.73
N SER A 383 34.17 -0.37 -13.96
CA SER A 383 34.09 -0.94 -15.31
C SER A 383 32.65 -0.87 -15.85
N PHE A 384 32.22 0.33 -16.26
CA PHE A 384 30.89 0.52 -16.85
C PHE A 384 30.81 -0.11 -18.23
N LYS A 385 30.24 -1.31 -18.30
CA LYS A 385 30.01 -2.06 -19.55
C LYS A 385 28.55 -1.91 -19.95
N TRP A 386 28.24 -0.87 -20.73
CA TRP A 386 26.86 -0.56 -21.21
C TRP A 386 26.15 -1.76 -21.86
N ARG A 387 26.90 -2.63 -22.56
CA ARG A 387 26.42 -3.85 -23.23
C ARG A 387 26.46 -5.12 -22.36
N SER A 388 26.68 -4.99 -21.06
CA SER A 388 26.64 -6.14 -20.14
C SER A 388 25.19 -6.54 -19.84
N ASN A 389 25.01 -7.74 -19.27
CA ASN A 389 23.72 -8.28 -18.83
C ASN A 389 23.19 -7.60 -17.56
N TRP A 390 23.55 -6.33 -17.30
CA TRP A 390 23.16 -5.61 -16.08
C TRP A 390 21.64 -5.38 -16.02
N ILE A 391 20.98 -5.19 -17.17
CA ILE A 391 19.52 -5.12 -17.26
C ILE A 391 18.91 -6.48 -16.89
N VAL A 392 19.47 -7.59 -17.40
CA VAL A 392 18.99 -8.94 -17.07
C VAL A 392 19.19 -9.24 -15.59
N TRP A 393 20.29 -8.78 -14.99
CA TRP A 393 20.55 -8.87 -13.56
C TRP A 393 19.59 -8.02 -12.73
N GLY A 394 19.31 -6.79 -13.16
CA GLY A 394 18.38 -5.89 -12.49
C GLY A 394 16.94 -6.41 -12.55
N VAL A 395 16.48 -6.82 -13.74
CA VAL A 395 15.15 -7.41 -13.96
C VAL A 395 15.05 -8.77 -13.27
N GLY A 396 16.05 -9.63 -13.42
CA GLY A 396 16.08 -10.95 -12.77
C GLY A 396 16.10 -10.83 -11.24
N GLY A 397 16.91 -9.93 -10.70
CA GLY A 397 16.94 -9.62 -9.26
C GLY A 397 15.61 -9.07 -8.77
N TYR A 398 14.96 -8.18 -9.53
CA TYR A 398 13.63 -7.66 -9.21
C TYR A 398 12.57 -8.77 -9.21
N LEU A 399 12.58 -9.66 -10.20
CA LEU A 399 11.64 -10.78 -10.28
C LEU A 399 11.85 -11.81 -9.16
N ILE A 400 13.10 -12.02 -8.73
CA ILE A 400 13.41 -12.88 -7.57
C ILE A 400 13.02 -12.19 -6.25
N ALA A 401 13.18 -10.87 -6.14
CA ALA A 401 12.92 -10.11 -4.93
C ALA A 401 11.46 -9.69 -4.74
N LEU A 402 10.63 -9.78 -5.78
CA LEU A 402 9.19 -9.52 -5.70
C LEU A 402 8.42 -10.74 -5.21
N PRO A 403 7.80 -10.67 -4.02
CA PRO A 403 6.52 -11.29 -3.80
C PRO A 403 5.47 -10.38 -4.42
N LEU A 404 4.97 -10.71 -5.62
CA LEU A 404 3.80 -10.04 -6.19
C LEU A 404 2.52 -10.54 -5.53
#